data_AF-A0A2D5CSQ1-F1
#
_entry.id   AF-A0A2D5CSQ1-F1
#
_cell.length_a   1.000
_cell.length_b   1.000
_cell.length_c   1.000
_cell.angle_alpha   90.00
_cell.angle_beta   90.00
_cell.angle_gamma   90.00
#
_symmetry.space_group_name_H-M   'P 1'
#
loop_
_entity.id
_entity.type
_entity.pdbx_description
1 polymer ?
#
loop_
_entity_poly.entity_id
_entity_poly.type
_entity_poly.pdbx_seq_one_letter_code
_entity_poly.pdbx_strand_id
1 'polypeptide(L)'
;MDRATLRANYKRFLQEVVPAAEDLGMRLCVHPDDPPRDILGLPRIVSGHDDIAWIMRAVDTCENGLTLCSGSLGANRQNDVPAIAARFADRIHFAHLRNVRKEPDGSFEEAAHLEGDTDMVALMRVLLIEEARRRDAGQTDHAIPFRPDHGHEIPSDIGRDLVPGYPLIGRMRGLAELRGIASALALAPPTNTSSTAMKL
;
A
#
# COMPACT_ATOMS: atom_id res chain seq x y z
N MET A 1 14.73 -19.27 12.83
CA MET A 1 13.93 -18.30 13.60
C MET A 1 12.50 -18.43 13.11
N ASP A 2 11.54 -18.66 14.01
CA ASP A 2 10.12 -18.81 13.63
C ASP A 2 9.40 -17.44 13.58
N ARG A 3 8.14 -17.46 13.12
CA ARG A 3 7.29 -16.26 13.00
C ARG A 3 7.08 -15.55 14.34
N ALA A 4 6.91 -16.30 15.42
CA ALA A 4 6.67 -15.74 16.76
C ALA A 4 7.91 -14.99 17.26
N THR A 5 9.09 -15.59 17.11
CA THR A 5 10.37 -14.98 17.47
C THR A 5 10.65 -13.74 16.62
N LEU A 6 10.42 -13.81 15.30
CA LEU A 6 10.60 -12.67 14.40
C LEU A 6 9.66 -11.50 14.76
N ARG A 7 8.39 -11.79 15.05
CA ARG A 7 7.44 -10.80 15.56
C ARG A 7 7.90 -10.20 16.90
N ALA A 8 8.34 -11.01 17.86
CA ALA A 8 8.84 -10.50 19.14
C ALA A 8 10.03 -9.55 18.96
N ASN A 9 10.98 -9.90 18.08
CA ASN A 9 12.11 -9.04 17.75
C ASN A 9 11.65 -7.73 17.09
N TYR A 10 10.70 -7.80 16.15
CA TYR A 10 10.19 -6.61 15.48
C TYR A 10 9.39 -5.70 16.41
N LYS A 11 8.56 -6.26 17.30
CA LYS A 11 7.88 -5.49 18.34
C LYS A 11 8.89 -4.76 19.23
N ARG A 12 9.94 -5.44 19.67
CA ARG A 12 11.00 -4.81 20.46
C ARG A 12 11.63 -3.65 19.70
N PHE A 13 11.95 -3.82 18.41
CA PHE A 13 12.44 -2.71 17.58
C PHE A 13 11.47 -1.54 17.54
N LEU A 14 10.18 -1.78 17.27
CA LEU A 14 9.14 -0.74 17.22
C LEU A 14 9.00 0.01 18.54
N GLN A 15 9.07 -0.69 19.68
CA GLN A 15 9.01 -0.08 21.01
C GLN A 15 10.16 0.88 21.30
N GLU A 16 11.30 0.73 20.62
CA GLU A 16 12.45 1.65 20.74
C GLU A 16 12.34 2.81 19.74
N VAL A 17 11.95 2.56 18.49
CA VAL A 17 12.03 3.57 17.43
C VAL A 17 10.77 4.43 17.26
N VAL A 18 9.58 3.91 17.58
CA VAL A 18 8.32 4.64 17.40
C VAL A 18 8.23 5.84 18.37
N PRO A 19 8.56 5.72 19.67
CA PRO A 19 8.56 6.89 20.56
C PRO A 19 9.51 7.99 20.11
N ALA A 20 10.71 7.63 19.61
CA ALA A 20 11.64 8.60 19.07
C ALA A 20 11.11 9.28 17.81
N ALA A 21 10.37 8.57 16.96
CA ALA A 21 9.71 9.17 15.80
C ALA A 21 8.60 10.15 16.24
N GLU A 22 7.83 9.81 17.27
CA GLU A 22 6.80 10.69 17.86
C GLU A 22 7.40 11.98 18.41
N ASP A 23 8.48 11.90 19.20
CA ASP A 23 9.18 13.07 19.74
C ASP A 23 9.70 14.02 18.65
N LEU A 24 10.04 13.47 17.48
CA LEU A 24 10.54 14.22 16.32
C LEU A 24 9.43 14.67 15.35
N GLY A 25 8.17 14.33 15.62
CA GLY A 25 7.06 14.59 14.70
C GLY A 25 7.17 13.82 13.38
N MET A 26 7.82 12.66 13.39
CA MET A 26 8.00 11.77 12.25
C MET A 26 6.96 10.63 12.25
N ARG A 27 6.56 10.20 11.05
CA ARG A 27 5.71 9.03 10.84
C ARG A 27 6.53 7.90 10.23
N LEU A 28 6.60 6.75 10.89
CA LEU A 28 7.19 5.54 10.31
C LEU A 28 6.13 4.81 9.48
N CYS A 29 6.55 4.20 8.38
CA CYS A 29 5.65 3.51 7.45
C CYS A 29 6.26 2.21 6.94
N VAL A 30 5.95 1.08 7.60
CA VAL A 30 6.50 -0.23 7.23
C VAL A 30 6.05 -0.63 5.82
N HIS A 31 6.97 -1.14 5.01
CA HIS A 31 6.64 -1.69 3.69
C HIS A 31 6.26 -3.17 3.81
N PRO A 32 5.24 -3.66 3.08
CA PRO A 32 4.92 -5.08 3.04
C PRO A 32 6.05 -5.92 2.43
N ASP A 33 6.05 -7.19 2.79
CA ASP A 33 6.92 -8.19 2.19
C ASP A 33 6.65 -8.36 0.69
N ASP A 34 7.69 -8.53 -0.14
CA ASP A 34 7.56 -8.79 -1.58
C ASP A 34 8.42 -9.99 -2.05
N PRO A 35 7.83 -11.16 -2.37
CA PRO A 35 6.41 -11.47 -2.30
C PRO A 35 5.88 -11.60 -0.85
N PRO A 36 4.60 -11.33 -0.61
CA PRO A 36 3.95 -11.39 0.71
C PRO A 36 3.61 -12.83 1.16
N ARG A 37 4.63 -13.68 1.25
CA ARG A 37 4.53 -15.08 1.70
C ARG A 37 5.89 -15.61 2.15
N ASP A 38 5.87 -16.65 2.96
CA ASP A 38 7.08 -17.33 3.41
C ASP A 38 7.81 -17.95 2.19
N ILE A 39 9.12 -17.73 2.12
CA ILE A 39 9.98 -18.26 1.07
C ILE A 39 11.26 -18.79 1.69
N LEU A 40 11.86 -19.81 1.08
CA LEU A 40 13.15 -20.38 1.52
C LEU A 40 13.15 -20.88 2.99
N GLY A 41 11.99 -21.24 3.53
CA GLY A 41 11.84 -21.63 4.94
C GLY A 41 11.93 -20.48 5.94
N LEU A 42 11.89 -19.23 5.47
CA LEU A 42 11.96 -18.03 6.30
C LEU A 42 10.57 -17.39 6.47
N PRO A 43 10.18 -17.02 7.71
CA PRO A 43 8.92 -16.33 7.95
C PRO A 43 8.97 -14.89 7.45
N ARG A 44 7.86 -14.44 6.88
CA ARG A 44 7.58 -13.05 6.46
C ARG A 44 6.37 -12.53 7.23
N ILE A 45 6.48 -11.34 7.85
CA ILE A 45 5.56 -10.89 8.92
C ILE A 45 4.82 -9.59 8.63
N VAL A 46 4.86 -9.12 7.38
CA VAL A 46 4.15 -7.95 6.83
C VAL A 46 3.48 -8.36 5.51
N SER A 47 2.76 -9.47 5.51
CA SER A 47 2.28 -10.13 4.28
C SER A 47 0.77 -10.00 4.01
N GLY A 48 0.00 -9.42 4.92
CA GLY A 48 -1.45 -9.24 4.72
C GLY A 48 -2.15 -8.59 5.90
N HIS A 49 -3.48 -8.65 5.89
CA HIS A 49 -4.34 -8.00 6.89
C HIS A 49 -3.91 -8.30 8.34
N ASP A 50 -3.74 -9.58 8.70
CA ASP A 50 -3.50 -9.98 10.08
C ASP A 50 -2.11 -9.59 10.59
N ASP A 51 -1.12 -9.61 9.69
CA ASP A 51 0.22 -9.13 9.95
C ASP A 51 0.21 -7.61 10.21
N ILE A 52 -0.41 -6.84 9.32
CA ILE A 52 -0.55 -5.39 9.48
C ILE A 52 -1.29 -5.06 10.78
N ALA A 53 -2.41 -5.73 11.05
CA ALA A 53 -3.18 -5.53 12.27
C ALA A 53 -2.34 -5.82 13.54
N TRP A 54 -1.49 -6.84 13.49
CA TRP A 54 -0.58 -7.17 14.58
C TRP A 54 0.48 -6.10 14.79
N ILE A 55 1.08 -5.56 13.71
CA ILE A 55 2.09 -4.50 13.76
C ILE A 55 1.50 -3.20 14.32
N MET A 56 0.33 -2.78 13.84
CA MET A 56 -0.34 -1.56 14.33
C MET A 56 -0.63 -1.65 15.84
N ARG A 57 -0.96 -2.86 16.35
CA ARG A 57 -1.16 -3.10 17.79
C ARG A 57 0.13 -3.26 18.59
N ALA A 58 1.29 -3.46 17.96
CA ALA A 58 2.54 -3.68 18.65
C ALA A 58 2.98 -2.43 19.42
N VAL A 59 2.75 -1.26 18.82
CA VAL A 59 2.81 0.09 19.41
C VAL A 59 1.66 0.88 18.80
N ASP A 60 0.57 1.07 19.55
CA ASP A 60 -0.68 1.64 19.03
C ASP A 60 -0.69 3.17 19.07
N THR A 61 0.14 3.76 18.21
CA THR A 61 0.20 5.20 17.94
C THR A 61 0.09 5.45 16.44
N CYS A 62 -0.18 6.70 16.04
CA CYS A 62 -0.30 7.03 14.63
C CYS A 62 1.06 7.00 13.92
N GLU A 63 2.15 7.26 14.64
CA GLU A 63 3.53 7.22 14.17
C GLU A 63 4.00 5.83 13.72
N ASN A 64 3.36 4.76 14.22
CA ASN A 64 3.54 3.40 13.73
C ASN A 64 2.55 3.12 12.60
N GLY A 65 2.93 3.46 11.37
CA GLY A 65 2.07 3.34 10.20
C GLY A 65 2.58 2.39 9.11
N LEU A 66 1.94 2.50 7.95
CA LEU A 66 2.06 1.60 6.81
C LEU A 66 2.47 2.37 5.55
N THR A 67 3.44 1.84 4.82
CA THR A 67 3.59 2.10 3.39
C THR A 67 2.68 1.11 2.67
N LEU A 68 1.57 1.58 2.13
CA LEU A 68 0.67 0.70 1.37
C LEU A 68 1.29 0.45 -0.02
N CYS A 69 1.85 -0.73 -0.24
CA CYS A 69 2.25 -1.16 -1.58
C CYS A 69 1.23 -2.14 -2.18
N SER A 70 0.51 -1.67 -3.19
CA SER A 70 -0.52 -2.46 -3.87
C SER A 70 0.07 -3.61 -4.67
N GLY A 71 1.25 -3.46 -5.26
CA GLY A 71 1.90 -4.53 -5.99
C GLY A 71 2.39 -5.66 -5.08
N SER A 72 3.03 -5.32 -3.95
CA SER A 72 3.48 -6.32 -2.99
C SER A 72 2.30 -7.03 -2.35
N LEU A 73 1.34 -6.32 -1.74
CA LEU A 73 0.18 -6.97 -1.12
C LEU A 73 -0.67 -7.74 -2.15
N GLY A 74 -0.83 -7.19 -3.35
CA GLY A 74 -1.62 -7.77 -4.44
C GLY A 74 -1.03 -9.04 -5.06
N ALA A 75 0.24 -9.36 -4.78
CA ALA A 75 0.85 -10.62 -5.19
C ALA A 75 0.36 -11.83 -4.37
N ASN A 76 -0.33 -11.61 -3.24
CA ASN A 76 -1.06 -12.66 -2.53
C ASN A 76 -2.54 -12.70 -2.97
N ARG A 77 -3.04 -13.86 -3.42
CA ARG A 77 -4.45 -14.03 -3.80
C ARG A 77 -5.44 -13.83 -2.66
N GLN A 78 -4.99 -13.99 -1.42
CA GLN A 78 -5.85 -13.84 -0.24
C GLN A 78 -6.02 -12.37 0.16
N ASN A 79 -5.21 -11.46 -0.37
CA ASN A 79 -5.26 -10.05 -0.03
C ASN A 79 -6.24 -9.32 -0.95
N ASP A 80 -7.28 -8.73 -0.35
CA ASP A 80 -8.06 -7.66 -0.94
C ASP A 80 -7.38 -6.33 -0.58
N VAL A 81 -6.62 -5.77 -1.53
CA VAL A 81 -5.80 -4.57 -1.28
C VAL A 81 -6.67 -3.34 -0.98
N PRO A 82 -7.74 -3.00 -1.73
CA PRO A 82 -8.66 -1.94 -1.34
C PRO A 82 -9.27 -2.12 0.06
N ALA A 83 -9.68 -3.33 0.43
CA ALA A 83 -10.25 -3.58 1.76
C ALA A 83 -9.19 -3.43 2.88
N ILE A 84 -7.97 -3.92 2.66
CA ILE A 84 -6.83 -3.70 3.58
C ILE A 84 -6.56 -2.20 3.73
N ALA A 85 -6.51 -1.46 2.61
CA ALA A 85 -6.31 -0.03 2.63
C ALA A 85 -7.40 0.69 3.42
N ALA A 86 -8.67 0.32 3.23
CA ALA A 86 -9.79 0.93 3.93
C ALA A 86 -9.73 0.63 5.44
N ARG A 87 -9.30 -0.57 5.82
CA ARG A 87 -9.19 -0.97 7.23
C ARG A 87 -8.13 -0.18 7.99
N PHE A 88 -7.03 0.18 7.34
CA PHE A 88 -5.87 0.83 7.97
C PHE A 88 -5.63 2.24 7.45
N ALA A 89 -6.64 2.89 6.86
CA ALA A 89 -6.49 4.15 6.15
C ALA A 89 -5.86 5.25 7.03
N ASP A 90 -6.25 5.31 8.31
CA ASP A 90 -5.73 6.25 9.30
C ASP A 90 -4.25 6.02 9.69
N ARG A 91 -3.69 4.88 9.28
CA ARG A 91 -2.29 4.49 9.51
C ARG A 91 -1.45 4.49 8.22
N ILE A 92 -2.00 4.82 7.06
CA ILE A 92 -1.24 4.89 5.80
C ILE A 92 -0.55 6.25 5.70
N HIS A 93 0.79 6.26 5.67
CA HIS A 93 1.59 7.49 5.53
C HIS A 93 2.32 7.60 4.19
N PHE A 94 2.34 6.52 3.42
CA PHE A 94 2.93 6.50 2.09
C PHE A 94 2.28 5.40 1.24
N ALA A 95 2.19 5.59 -0.07
CA ALA A 95 1.65 4.58 -0.98
C ALA A 95 2.56 4.31 -2.19
N HIS A 96 2.78 3.03 -2.47
CA HIS A 96 3.33 2.54 -3.73
C HIS A 96 2.16 2.01 -4.56
N LEU A 97 1.78 2.78 -5.57
CA LEU A 97 0.65 2.46 -6.43
C LEU A 97 1.19 1.85 -7.73
N ARG A 98 1.36 0.53 -7.72
CA ARG A 98 1.64 -0.30 -8.91
C ARG A 98 0.73 -1.53 -8.92
N ASN A 99 0.77 -2.31 -9.98
CA ASN A 99 -0.12 -3.47 -10.10
C ASN A 99 0.65 -4.71 -10.54
N VAL A 100 0.13 -5.87 -10.17
CA VAL A 100 0.68 -7.17 -10.54
C VAL A 100 -0.41 -8.04 -11.14
N ARG A 101 -0.02 -8.96 -12.03
CA ARG A 101 -0.91 -10.01 -12.54
C ARG A 101 -0.42 -11.36 -12.03
N LYS A 102 -1.32 -12.12 -11.42
CA LYS A 102 -1.05 -13.46 -10.88
C LYS A 102 -1.41 -14.53 -11.90
N GLU A 103 -0.52 -15.49 -12.09
CA GLU A 103 -0.79 -16.70 -12.88
C GLU A 103 -1.44 -17.78 -12.02
N PRO A 104 -2.13 -18.80 -12.58
CA PRO A 104 -2.81 -19.86 -11.82
C PRO A 104 -1.91 -20.70 -10.88
N ASP A 105 -0.60 -20.78 -11.14
CA ASP A 105 0.36 -21.52 -10.31
C ASP A 105 0.85 -20.75 -9.07
N GLY A 106 0.51 -19.45 -8.96
CA GLY A 106 0.88 -18.58 -7.84
C GLY A 106 2.13 -17.73 -8.11
N SER A 107 2.74 -17.85 -9.29
CA SER A 107 3.66 -16.85 -9.82
C SER A 107 2.91 -15.56 -10.18
N PHE A 108 3.65 -14.48 -10.36
CA PHE A 108 3.10 -13.18 -10.75
C PHE A 108 4.16 -12.35 -11.48
N GLU A 109 3.69 -11.37 -12.24
CA GLU A 109 4.53 -10.38 -12.91
C GLU A 109 4.02 -8.96 -12.63
N GLU A 110 4.89 -7.97 -12.83
CA GLU A 110 4.48 -6.57 -12.83
C GLU A 110 3.56 -6.31 -14.02
N ALA A 111 2.38 -5.75 -13.76
CA ALA A 111 1.40 -5.37 -14.77
C ALA A 111 1.44 -3.86 -15.03
N ALA A 112 0.86 -3.42 -16.15
CA ALA A 112 0.56 -2.00 -16.30
C ALA A 112 -0.36 -1.55 -15.15
N HIS A 113 -0.21 -0.31 -14.68
CA HIS A 113 -0.81 0.15 -13.42
C HIS A 113 -2.32 -0.06 -13.34
N LEU A 114 -3.02 0.02 -14.48
CA LEU A 114 -4.47 -0.13 -14.58
C LEU A 114 -4.96 -1.50 -15.08
N GLU A 115 -4.05 -2.41 -15.43
CA GLU A 115 -4.41 -3.69 -16.08
C GLU A 115 -4.13 -4.92 -15.20
N GLY A 116 -3.51 -4.75 -14.03
CA GLY A 116 -3.28 -5.85 -13.08
C GLY A 116 -4.52 -6.22 -12.27
N ASP A 117 -4.32 -7.07 -11.27
CA ASP A 117 -5.41 -7.69 -10.52
C ASP A 117 -6.00 -6.80 -9.41
N THR A 118 -5.29 -5.76 -9.00
CA THR A 118 -5.80 -4.78 -8.02
C THR A 118 -6.67 -3.75 -8.72
N ASP A 119 -7.90 -3.53 -8.23
CA ASP A 119 -8.71 -2.38 -8.67
C ASP A 119 -8.09 -1.07 -8.17
N MET A 120 -7.30 -0.44 -9.05
CA MET A 120 -6.60 0.79 -8.74
C MET A 120 -7.55 1.97 -8.52
N VAL A 121 -8.73 1.98 -9.15
CA VAL A 121 -9.72 3.05 -8.97
C VAL A 121 -10.35 2.95 -7.59
N ALA A 122 -10.76 1.75 -7.17
CA ALA A 122 -11.27 1.51 -5.82
C ALA A 122 -10.22 1.84 -4.75
N LEU A 123 -8.97 1.42 -4.96
CA LEU A 123 -7.89 1.71 -4.03
C LEU A 123 -7.63 3.22 -3.90
N MET A 124 -7.49 3.94 -5.01
CA MET A 124 -7.26 5.39 -4.97
C MET A 124 -8.43 6.15 -4.34
N ARG A 125 -9.68 5.68 -4.53
CA ARG A 125 -10.85 6.25 -3.85
C ARG A 125 -10.72 6.16 -2.34
N VAL A 126 -10.26 5.04 -1.80
CA VAL A 126 -10.02 4.88 -0.35
C VAL A 126 -9.01 5.91 0.15
N LEU A 127 -7.88 6.05 -0.54
CA LEU A 127 -6.83 7.00 -0.15
C LEU A 127 -7.35 8.46 -0.17
N LEU A 128 -8.06 8.85 -1.23
CA LEU A 128 -8.59 10.22 -1.36
C LEU A 128 -9.68 10.53 -0.32
N ILE A 129 -10.52 9.55 0.04
CA ILE A 129 -11.51 9.70 1.12
C ILE A 129 -10.80 9.94 2.45
N GLU A 130 -9.73 9.20 2.71
CA GLU A 130 -8.94 9.39 3.92
C GLU A 130 -8.25 10.76 3.93
N GLU A 131 -7.64 11.20 2.83
CA GLU A 131 -7.06 12.54 2.74
C GLU A 131 -8.10 13.64 3.00
N ALA A 132 -9.31 13.49 2.45
CA ALA A 132 -10.42 14.42 2.72
C ALA A 132 -10.83 14.40 4.19
N ARG A 133 -10.99 13.22 4.79
CA ARG A 133 -11.31 13.07 6.22
C ARG A 133 -10.26 13.74 7.12
N ARG A 134 -8.96 13.53 6.83
CA ARG A 134 -7.86 14.18 7.57
C ARG A 134 -7.91 15.71 7.42
N ARG A 135 -8.17 16.20 6.20
CA ARG A 135 -8.30 17.64 5.91
C ARG A 135 -9.47 18.27 6.67
N ASP A 136 -10.64 17.65 6.65
CA ASP A 136 -11.84 18.13 7.32
C ASP A 136 -11.69 18.10 8.86
N ALA A 137 -10.86 17.19 9.38
CA ALA A 137 -10.46 17.16 10.78
C ALA A 137 -9.37 18.18 11.15
N GLY A 138 -8.89 18.99 10.20
CA GLY A 138 -7.86 20.01 10.43
C GLY A 138 -6.44 19.47 10.57
N GLN A 139 -6.17 18.25 10.11
CA GLN A 139 -4.82 17.67 10.16
C GLN A 139 -3.91 18.31 9.11
N THR A 140 -2.70 18.68 9.53
CA THR A 140 -1.70 19.31 8.65
C THR A 140 -1.03 18.30 7.71
N ASP A 141 -0.96 17.03 8.11
CA ASP A 141 -0.42 15.88 7.37
C ASP A 141 -1.52 15.08 6.63
N HIS A 142 -2.53 15.78 6.12
CA HIS A 142 -3.68 15.14 5.48
C HIS A 142 -3.38 14.46 4.14
N ALA A 143 -2.32 14.88 3.43
CA ALA A 143 -1.94 14.29 2.15
C ALA A 143 -1.19 12.98 2.35
N ILE A 144 -1.54 11.95 1.58
CA ILE A 144 -0.85 10.66 1.53
C ILE A 144 0.06 10.68 0.30
N PRO A 145 1.38 10.92 0.47
CA PRO A 145 2.30 10.88 -0.66
C PRO A 145 2.25 9.51 -1.33
N PHE A 146 2.39 9.48 -2.65
CA PHE A 146 2.47 8.23 -3.39
C PHE A 146 3.50 8.29 -4.51
N ARG A 147 3.97 7.12 -4.94
CA ARG A 147 4.77 6.94 -6.15
C ARG A 147 4.20 5.81 -7.01
N PRO A 148 4.42 5.82 -8.35
CA PRO A 148 3.99 4.74 -9.25
C PRO A 148 4.79 3.43 -9.03
N ASP A 149 5.77 3.45 -8.13
CA ASP A 149 6.68 2.36 -7.80
C ASP A 149 7.46 1.84 -9.00
N HIS A 150 7.08 0.70 -9.56
CA HIS A 150 7.73 0.08 -10.71
C HIS A 150 7.03 0.43 -12.03
N GLY A 151 7.75 0.33 -13.13
CA GLY A 151 7.20 0.50 -14.48
C GLY A 151 7.86 -0.44 -15.47
N HIS A 152 7.15 -0.74 -16.56
CA HIS A 152 7.68 -1.56 -17.66
C HIS A 152 8.77 -0.82 -18.43
N GLU A 153 9.75 -1.57 -18.92
CA GLU A 153 10.67 -1.06 -19.95
C GLU A 153 9.90 -0.94 -21.27
N ILE A 154 9.70 0.30 -21.71
CA ILE A 154 8.90 0.62 -22.90
C ILE A 154 9.69 1.59 -23.79
N PRO A 155 9.40 1.60 -25.10
CA PRO A 155 10.34 1.77 -26.21
C PRO A 155 11.73 2.33 -25.90
N SER A 156 11.86 3.63 -25.62
CA SER A 156 13.19 4.24 -25.47
C SER A 156 13.94 3.85 -24.20
N ASP A 157 13.31 3.12 -23.27
CA ASP A 157 13.99 2.50 -22.13
C ASP A 157 14.61 1.14 -22.48
N ILE A 158 14.13 0.47 -23.54
CA ILE A 158 14.59 -0.87 -23.94
C ILE A 158 16.06 -0.82 -24.37
N GLY A 159 16.86 -1.74 -23.82
CA GLY A 159 18.28 -1.86 -24.15
C GLY A 159 19.18 -0.84 -23.44
N ARG A 160 18.63 0.00 -22.56
CA ARG A 160 19.42 0.84 -21.66
C ARG A 160 19.79 0.04 -20.40
N ASP A 161 20.97 0.33 -19.85
CA ASP A 161 21.39 -0.23 -18.56
C ASP A 161 20.65 0.50 -17.43
N LEU A 162 19.50 -0.06 -17.03
CA LEU A 162 18.58 0.50 -16.03
C LEU A 162 18.39 -0.51 -14.89
N VAL A 163 18.09 0.02 -13.70
CA VAL A 163 17.71 -0.84 -12.56
C VAL A 163 16.34 -1.48 -12.86
N PRO A 164 16.19 -2.82 -12.73
CA PRO A 164 14.94 -3.51 -13.00
C PRO A 164 13.75 -2.88 -12.27
N GLY A 165 12.68 -2.59 -13.02
CA GLY A 165 11.48 -1.93 -12.48
C GLY A 165 11.59 -0.42 -12.28
N TYR A 166 12.77 0.21 -12.48
CA TYR A 166 12.96 1.66 -12.35
C TYR A 166 13.19 2.45 -13.66
N PRO A 167 12.65 2.04 -14.84
CA PRO A 167 12.78 2.84 -16.05
C PRO A 167 12.04 4.18 -15.91
N LEU A 168 12.42 5.18 -16.73
CA LEU A 168 11.83 6.51 -16.64
C LEU A 168 10.42 6.52 -17.26
N ILE A 169 10.28 6.01 -18.48
CA ILE A 169 9.07 6.15 -19.30
C ILE A 169 7.96 5.28 -18.72
N GLY A 170 8.26 4.04 -18.33
CA GLY A 170 7.30 3.15 -17.70
C GLY A 170 6.69 3.73 -16.43
N ARG A 171 7.53 4.27 -15.53
CA ARG A 171 7.05 4.90 -14.29
C ARG A 171 6.33 6.22 -14.54
N MET A 172 6.78 7.01 -15.50
CA MET A 172 6.11 8.25 -15.90
C MET A 172 4.71 7.97 -16.46
N ARG A 173 4.55 6.93 -17.29
CA ARG A 173 3.25 6.47 -17.77
C ARG A 173 2.33 6.10 -16.61
N GLY A 174 2.80 5.25 -15.69
CA GLY A 174 2.01 4.86 -14.52
C GLY A 174 1.60 6.05 -13.65
N LEU A 175 2.52 7.00 -13.42
CA LEU A 175 2.20 8.22 -12.68
C LEU A 175 1.12 9.07 -13.40
N ALA A 176 1.16 9.15 -14.73
CA ALA A 176 0.14 9.85 -15.51
C ALA A 176 -1.23 9.17 -15.41
N GLU A 177 -1.28 7.83 -15.48
CA GLU A 177 -2.50 7.03 -15.30
C GLU A 177 -3.12 7.27 -13.91
N LEU A 178 -2.33 7.21 -12.84
CA LEU A 178 -2.77 7.48 -11.47
C LEU A 178 -3.27 8.92 -11.29
N ARG A 179 -2.57 9.91 -11.85
CA ARG A 179 -3.02 11.32 -11.83
C ARG A 179 -4.36 11.51 -12.51
N GLY A 180 -4.62 10.77 -13.59
CA GLY A 180 -5.92 10.75 -14.28
C GLY A 180 -7.04 10.26 -13.36
N ILE A 181 -6.82 9.13 -12.66
CA ILE A 181 -7.78 8.60 -11.68
C ILE A 181 -8.03 9.63 -10.58
N ALA A 182 -6.98 10.18 -9.98
CA ALA A 182 -7.13 11.17 -8.90
C ALA A 182 -7.95 12.38 -9.35
N SER A 183 -7.69 12.90 -10.55
CA SER A 183 -8.41 14.04 -11.13
C SER A 183 -9.90 13.72 -11.36
N ALA A 184 -10.20 12.53 -11.89
CA ALA A 184 -11.57 12.08 -12.11
C ALA A 184 -12.34 11.87 -10.80
N LEU A 185 -11.71 11.27 -9.79
CA LEU A 185 -12.32 11.03 -8.48
C LEU A 185 -12.55 12.32 -7.69
N ALA A 186 -11.67 13.32 -7.83
CA ALA A 186 -11.83 14.62 -7.17
C ALA A 186 -13.04 15.43 -7.68
N LEU A 187 -13.50 15.16 -8.91
CA LEU A 187 -14.69 15.81 -9.50
C LEU A 187 -15.99 15.04 -9.21
N ALA A 188 -15.89 13.80 -8.73
CA ALA A 188 -17.07 12.99 -8.43
C ALA A 188 -17.68 13.42 -7.08
N PRO A 189 -18.99 13.69 -7.01
CA PRO A 189 -19.64 13.94 -5.72
C PRO A 189 -19.48 12.70 -4.81
N PRO A 190 -19.37 12.88 -3.48
CA PRO A 190 -19.27 11.75 -2.57
C PRO A 190 -20.48 10.83 -2.76
N THR A 191 -20.23 9.60 -3.20
CA THR A 191 -21.28 8.60 -3.33
C THR A 191 -21.73 8.21 -1.93
N ASN A 192 -22.90 8.69 -1.53
CA ASN A 192 -23.60 8.28 -0.31
C ASN A 192 -23.94 6.77 -0.40
N THR A 193 -23.03 5.89 0.01
CA THR A 193 -23.38 4.48 0.24
C THR A 193 -23.99 4.32 1.63
N SER A 194 -25.17 4.90 1.80
CA SER A 194 -26.15 4.44 2.79
C SER A 194 -26.95 3.31 2.14
N SER A 195 -26.42 2.09 2.15
CA SER A 195 -27.20 0.89 1.83
C SER A 195 -27.65 0.25 3.13
N THR A 196 -28.84 0.67 3.54
CA THR A 196 -29.83 -0.02 4.35
C THR A 196 -29.53 -1.50 4.61
N ALA A 197 -29.27 -1.85 5.87
CA ALA A 197 -29.40 -3.21 6.36
C ALA A 197 -30.86 -3.65 6.13
N MET A 198 -31.05 -4.52 5.15
CA MET A 198 -32.31 -5.19 4.90
C MET A 198 -32.48 -6.24 6.01
N LYS A 199 -33.28 -5.88 7.02
CA LYS A 199 -33.90 -6.87 7.92
C LYS A 199 -34.82 -7.76 7.08
N LEU A 200 -34.46 -9.03 6.97
CA LEU A 200 -35.37 -10.17 6.95
C LEU A 200 -34.86 -11.16 7.99
#